data_AF-A0A8T7F464-F1
#
_entry.id   AF-A0A8T7F464-F1
#
_cell.length_a   1.000
_cell.length_b   1.000
_cell.length_c   1.000
_cell.angle_alpha   90.00
_cell.angle_beta   90.00
_cell.angle_gamma   90.00
#
_symmetry.space_group_name_H-M   'P 1'
#
loop_
_entity.id
_entity.type
_entity.pdbx_description
1 polymer ?
#
loop_
_entity_poly.entity_id
_entity_poly.type
_entity_poly.pdbx_seq_one_letter_code
_entity_poly.pdbx_strand_id
1 'polypeptide(L)'
;MNMQANDQLNRINTGVVLEVLAGLFGFLGIGYLYAGFTNEGIKRLILYFIGLTVGWIFTGLLILVVVGVCLIPVMLGLQVGIPIWSAMSLKKQGERLIPVGGPVPMYGYSQLPVMSEDEALIERARRLYESGDKDAAIAILRTIKHPRAQEILARIQGTFS
;
A
#
# COMPACT_ATOMS: atom_id res chain seq x y z
N MET A 1 26.55 3.16 3.63
CA MET A 1 25.31 2.56 4.19
C MET A 1 24.37 3.56 4.89
N ASN A 2 24.67 4.87 4.96
CA ASN A 2 23.85 5.85 5.73
C ASN A 2 22.86 6.70 4.91
N MET A 3 22.99 6.78 3.58
CA MET A 3 22.19 7.72 2.80
C MET A 3 20.74 7.24 2.60
N GLN A 4 20.56 5.96 2.26
CA GLN A 4 19.24 5.36 2.05
C GLN A 4 18.38 5.31 3.31
N ALA A 5 18.98 5.09 4.49
CA ALA A 5 18.25 5.08 5.76
C ALA A 5 17.72 6.48 6.14
N ASN A 6 18.52 7.53 5.92
CA ASN A 6 18.11 8.92 6.15
C ASN A 6 16.99 9.35 5.19
N ASP A 7 17.05 8.95 3.93
CA ASP A 7 16.01 9.27 2.95
C ASP A 7 14.66 8.63 3.31
N GLN A 8 14.67 7.40 3.82
CA GLN A 8 13.45 6.73 4.28
C GLN A 8 12.84 7.39 5.51
N LEU A 9 13.67 7.74 6.49
CA LEU A 9 13.23 8.44 7.70
C LEU A 9 12.57 9.79 7.35
N ASN A 10 13.17 10.53 6.42
CA ASN A 10 12.62 11.80 5.93
C ASN A 10 11.28 11.61 5.22
N ARG A 11 11.11 10.55 4.41
CA ARG A 11 9.84 10.23 3.74
C ARG A 11 8.74 9.86 4.72
N ILE A 12 9.05 9.06 5.75
CA ILE A 12 8.09 8.68 6.79
C ILE A 12 7.67 9.91 7.60
N ASN A 13 8.62 10.74 8.03
CA ASN A 13 8.31 11.97 8.76
C ASN A 13 7.44 12.92 7.93
N THR A 14 7.77 13.08 6.65
CA THR A 14 6.96 13.87 5.71
C THR A 14 5.57 13.25 5.52
N GLY A 15 5.49 11.92 5.39
CA GLY A 15 4.23 11.18 5.30
C GLY A 15 3.34 11.35 6.54
N VAL A 16 3.91 11.36 7.74
CA VAL A 16 3.17 11.64 8.99
C VAL A 16 2.58 13.05 8.97
N VAL A 17 3.37 14.05 8.56
CA VAL A 17 2.88 15.43 8.43
C VAL A 17 1.76 15.52 7.40
N LEU A 18 1.93 14.86 6.24
CA LEU A 18 0.91 14.80 5.20
C LEU A 18 -0.36 14.08 5.68
N GLU A 19 -0.26 13.01 6.47
CA GLU A 19 -1.41 12.30 7.01
C GLU A 19 -2.24 13.18 7.95
N VAL A 20 -1.57 13.97 8.81
CA VAL A 20 -2.26 14.90 9.72
C VAL A 20 -2.87 16.05 8.92
N LEU A 21 -2.08 16.74 8.09
CA LEU A 21 -2.55 17.91 7.36
C LEU A 21 -3.64 17.53 6.36
N ALA A 22 -3.39 16.56 5.48
CA ALA A 22 -4.39 16.13 4.51
C ALA A 22 -5.61 15.51 5.19
N GLY A 23 -5.41 14.74 6.26
CA GLY A 23 -6.51 14.14 7.04
C GLY A 23 -7.43 15.18 7.69
N LEU A 24 -6.89 16.29 8.19
CA LEU A 24 -7.66 17.43 8.70
C LEU A 24 -8.52 18.08 7.61
N PHE A 25 -8.09 18.06 6.35
CA PHE A 25 -8.84 18.56 5.20
C PHE A 25 -9.77 17.52 4.56
N GLY A 26 -9.94 16.33 5.15
CA GLY A 26 -10.83 15.30 4.60
C GLY A 26 -10.11 14.19 3.83
N PHE A 27 -8.80 14.27 3.64
CA PHE A 27 -8.01 13.35 2.81
C PHE A 27 -7.12 12.45 3.66
N LEU A 28 -7.74 11.68 4.56
CA LEU A 28 -7.04 10.67 5.37
C LEU A 28 -6.45 9.58 4.47
N GLY A 29 -5.20 9.16 4.69
CA GLY A 29 -4.54 8.12 3.90
C GLY A 29 -3.58 8.64 2.82
N ILE A 30 -3.53 9.94 2.55
CA ILE A 30 -2.52 10.53 1.64
C ILE A 30 -1.10 10.35 2.18
N GLY A 31 -0.90 10.44 3.49
CA GLY A 31 0.40 10.22 4.10
C GLY A 31 0.86 8.76 3.97
N TYR A 32 -0.08 7.82 4.04
CA TYR A 32 0.17 6.41 3.74
C TYR A 32 0.58 6.18 2.28
N LEU A 33 -0.10 6.84 1.33
CA LEU A 33 0.28 6.77 -0.10
C LEU A 33 1.70 7.30 -0.33
N TYR A 34 2.03 8.43 0.31
CA TYR A 34 3.36 9.02 0.21
C TYR A 34 4.46 8.14 0.82
N ALA A 35 4.16 7.47 1.93
CA ALA A 35 5.07 6.55 2.60
C ALA A 35 5.17 5.16 1.92
N GLY A 36 4.45 4.93 0.82
CA GLY A 36 4.50 3.67 0.06
C GLY A 36 3.53 2.59 0.53
N PHE A 37 2.59 2.91 1.42
CA PHE A 37 1.55 1.99 1.93
C PHE A 37 0.22 2.21 1.22
N THR A 38 0.17 2.07 -0.11
CA THR A 38 -1.01 2.47 -0.90
C THR A 38 -2.27 1.66 -0.60
N ASN A 39 -2.17 0.34 -0.36
CA ASN A 39 -3.37 -0.45 -0.04
C ASN A 39 -4.03 0.04 1.26
N GLU A 40 -3.24 0.27 2.29
CA GLU A 40 -3.71 0.79 3.57
C GLU A 40 -4.14 2.26 3.46
N GLY A 41 -3.45 3.07 2.66
CA GLY A 41 -3.82 4.46 2.38
C GLY A 41 -5.17 4.57 1.67
N ILE A 42 -5.39 3.80 0.60
CA ILE A 42 -6.66 3.80 -0.15
C ILE A 42 -7.82 3.33 0.74
N LYS A 43 -7.63 2.24 1.50
CA LYS A 43 -8.67 1.75 2.43
C LYS A 43 -9.07 2.83 3.42
N ARG A 44 -8.10 3.52 4.03
CA ARG A 44 -8.34 4.61 4.99
C ARG A 44 -9.04 5.80 4.33
N LEU A 45 -8.63 6.18 3.12
CA LEU A 45 -9.24 7.27 2.37
C LEU A 45 -10.73 7.00 2.09
N ILE A 46 -11.04 5.81 1.55
CA ILE A 46 -12.42 5.43 1.23
C ILE A 46 -13.26 5.33 2.51
N LEU A 47 -12.76 4.63 3.53
CA LEU A 47 -13.49 4.42 4.78
C LEU A 47 -13.74 5.73 5.52
N TYR A 48 -12.77 6.66 5.47
CA TYR A 48 -12.91 7.98 6.08
C TYR A 48 -13.98 8.81 5.40
N PHE A 49 -13.98 8.89 4.05
CA PHE A 49 -15.04 9.60 3.31
C PHE A 49 -16.43 9.03 3.59
N ILE A 50 -16.57 7.70 3.58
CA ILE A 50 -17.86 7.06 3.89
C ILE A 50 -18.28 7.39 5.32
N GLY A 51 -17.40 7.19 6.30
CA GLY A 51 -17.71 7.43 7.71
C GLY A 51 -18.05 8.89 8.00
N LEU A 52 -17.32 9.83 7.40
CA LEU A 52 -17.55 11.27 7.54
C LEU A 52 -18.89 11.67 6.92
N THR A 53 -19.21 11.15 5.74
CA THR A 53 -20.50 11.39 5.06
C THR A 53 -21.67 10.85 5.88
N VAL A 54 -21.59 9.60 6.34
CA VAL A 54 -22.63 8.97 7.17
C VAL A 54 -22.81 9.72 8.49
N GLY A 55 -21.72 10.08 9.16
CA GLY A 55 -21.77 10.81 10.42
C GLY A 55 -22.42 12.19 10.30
N TRP A 56 -22.13 12.93 9.23
CA TRP A 56 -22.79 14.22 8.98
C TRP A 56 -24.27 14.09 8.62
N ILE A 57 -24.64 13.10 7.81
CA ILE A 57 -26.06 12.82 7.50
C ILE A 57 -26.82 12.49 8.78
N PHE A 58 -26.26 11.61 9.62
CA PHE A 58 -26.87 11.22 10.89
C PHE A 58 -27.00 12.41 11.85
N THR A 59 -25.95 13.23 11.97
CA THR A 59 -25.97 14.44 12.78
C THR A 59 -27.03 15.42 12.26
N GLY A 60 -27.11 15.62 10.95
CA GLY A 60 -28.10 16.47 10.29
C GLY A 60 -29.54 16.03 10.55
N LEU A 61 -29.82 14.72 10.49
CA LEU A 61 -31.13 14.18 10.84
C LEU A 61 -31.47 14.42 12.31
N LEU A 62 -30.50 14.28 13.22
CA LEU A 62 -30.71 14.49 14.66
C LEU A 62 -30.80 15.96 15.07
N ILE A 63 -30.32 16.90 14.25
CA ILE A 63 -30.46 18.35 14.52
C ILE A 63 -31.94 18.73 14.60
N LEU A 64 -32.82 18.06 13.86
CA LEU A 64 -34.28 18.28 13.90
C LEU A 64 -34.89 18.04 15.30
N VAL A 65 -34.20 17.29 16.17
CA VAL A 65 -34.69 16.92 17.51
C VAL A 65 -33.83 17.57 18.62
N VAL A 66 -33.07 18.64 18.31
CA VAL A 66 -32.13 19.34 19.22
C VAL A 66 -30.91 18.50 19.64
N VAL A 67 -31.06 17.18 19.76
CA VAL A 67 -30.00 16.21 20.10
C VAL A 67 -28.80 16.32 19.16
N GLY A 68 -29.01 16.59 17.87
CA GLY A 68 -27.93 16.72 16.90
C GLY A 68 -26.95 17.86 17.21
N VAL A 69 -27.40 18.95 17.87
CA VAL A 69 -26.51 20.06 18.25
C VAL A 69 -25.45 19.60 19.27
N CYS A 70 -25.82 18.70 20.18
CA CYS A 70 -24.91 18.13 21.18
C CYS A 70 -23.88 17.16 20.56
N LEU A 71 -24.15 16.64 19.37
CA LEU A 71 -23.25 15.72 18.66
C LEU A 71 -22.21 16.46 17.79
N ILE A 72 -22.40 17.75 17.51
CA ILE A 72 -21.45 18.54 16.71
C ILE A 72 -20.04 18.53 17.34
N PRO A 73 -19.84 18.78 18.65
CA PRO A 73 -18.51 18.73 19.26
C PRO A 73 -17.89 17.33 19.19
N VAL A 74 -18.70 16.27 19.35
CA VAL A 74 -18.24 14.89 19.23
C VAL A 74 -17.76 14.59 17.81
N MET A 75 -18.53 15.03 16.81
CA MET A 75 -18.19 14.83 15.40
C MET A 75 -16.91 15.57 15.00
N LEU A 76 -16.73 16.82 15.47
CA LEU A 76 -15.48 17.57 15.28
C LEU A 76 -14.30 16.89 15.98
N GLY A 77 -14.50 16.36 17.18
CA GLY A 77 -13.49 15.58 17.89
C GLY A 77 -13.05 14.34 17.12
N LEU A 78 -13.98 13.62 16.49
CA LEU A 78 -13.67 12.48 15.63
C LEU A 78 -12.93 12.88 14.35
N GLN A 79 -13.30 14.00 13.71
CA GLN A 79 -12.62 14.50 12.52
C GLN A 79 -11.16 14.88 12.76
N VAL A 80 -10.82 15.36 13.95
CA VAL A 80 -9.43 15.68 14.31
C VAL A 80 -8.72 14.45 14.87
N GLY A 81 -9.40 13.67 15.70
CA GLY A 81 -8.84 12.51 16.38
C GLY A 81 -8.46 11.37 15.43
N ILE A 82 -9.27 11.10 14.39
CA ILE A 82 -9.00 10.02 13.43
C ILE A 82 -7.71 10.27 12.62
N PRO A 83 -7.49 11.46 12.02
CA PRO A 83 -6.21 11.81 11.38
C PRO A 83 -4.99 11.68 12.29
N ILE A 84 -5.07 12.18 13.52
CA ILE A 84 -3.97 12.09 14.48
C ILE A 84 -3.65 10.63 14.81
N TRP A 85 -4.69 9.82 15.06
CA TRP A 85 -4.52 8.39 15.32
C TRP A 85 -3.93 7.65 14.11
N SER A 86 -4.37 7.98 12.90
CA SER A 86 -3.82 7.43 11.65
C SER A 86 -2.34 7.76 11.48
N ALA A 87 -1.95 9.03 11.70
CA ALA A 87 -0.57 9.47 11.61
C ALA A 87 0.36 8.78 12.64
N MET A 88 -0.13 8.57 13.86
CA MET A 88 0.60 7.79 14.87
C MET A 88 0.78 6.32 14.46
N SER A 89 -0.20 5.71 13.80
CA SER A 89 -0.09 4.35 13.27
C SER A 89 0.96 4.28 12.15
N LEU A 90 1.04 5.29 11.29
CA LEU A 90 2.05 5.38 10.23
C LEU A 90 3.46 5.48 10.82
N LYS A 91 3.65 6.33 11.83
CA LYS A 91 4.94 6.46 12.53
C LYS A 91 5.41 5.11 13.09
N LYS A 92 4.52 4.39 13.80
CA LYS A 92 4.83 3.06 14.35
C LYS A 92 5.18 2.03 13.27
N GLN A 93 4.57 2.12 12.09
CA GLN A 93 4.89 1.23 10.97
C GLN A 93 6.27 1.58 10.37
N GLY A 94 6.58 2.88 10.23
CA GLY A 94 7.88 3.34 9.77
C GLY A 94 9.03 2.92 10.70
N GLU A 95 8.85 3.04 12.01
CA GLU A 95 9.84 2.58 13.01
C GLU A 95 10.12 1.07 12.94
N ARG A 96 9.13 0.26 12.55
CA ARG A 96 9.30 -1.20 12.36
C ARG A 96 10.06 -1.58 11.09
N LEU A 97 9.96 -0.75 10.05
CA LEU A 97 10.61 -1.00 8.75
C LEU A 97 12.05 -0.50 8.68
N ILE A 98 12.50 0.28 9.67
CA ILE A 98 13.90 0.66 9.83
C ILE A 98 14.50 -0.23 10.92
N PRO A 99 14.82 -1.52 10.65
CA PRO A 99 15.69 -2.25 11.55
C PRO A 99 17.05 -1.55 11.54
N VAL A 100 17.58 -1.26 12.73
CA VAL A 100 18.93 -0.75 12.94
C VAL A 100 19.92 -1.73 12.29
N GLY A 101 20.27 -1.51 11.02
CA GLY A 101 21.27 -2.30 10.27
C GLY A 101 20.78 -3.23 9.16
N GLY A 102 19.49 -3.27 8.78
CA GLY A 102 18.99 -4.11 7.67
C GLY A 102 18.66 -3.32 6.41
N PRO A 103 18.79 -3.91 5.19
CA PRO A 103 18.27 -3.30 3.97
C PRO A 103 16.75 -3.15 4.09
N VAL A 104 16.29 -1.91 4.06
CA VAL A 104 14.87 -1.56 4.11
C VAL A 104 14.25 -1.94 2.77
N PRO A 105 13.21 -2.79 2.71
CA PRO A 105 12.51 -3.04 1.47
C PRO A 105 11.81 -1.75 1.03
N MET A 106 12.40 -1.09 0.02
CA MET A 106 11.80 0.02 -0.71
C MET A 106 10.59 -0.51 -1.48
N TYR A 107 9.44 -0.63 -0.81
CA TYR A 107 8.16 -0.67 -1.51
C TYR A 107 7.77 0.77 -1.89
N GLY A 108 8.51 1.31 -2.85
CA GLY A 108 8.13 2.52 -3.58
C GLY A 108 7.11 2.18 -4.66
N TYR A 109 5.96 2.84 -4.62
CA TYR A 109 5.01 2.87 -5.73
C TYR A 109 5.59 3.69 -6.89
N SER A 110 6.30 3.03 -7.80
CA SER A 110 6.46 3.44 -9.21
C SER A 110 7.19 2.41 -10.08
N GLN A 111 7.55 1.24 -9.53
CA GLN A 111 7.95 0.09 -10.33
C GLN A 111 7.29 -1.20 -9.81
N LEU A 112 6.01 -1.40 -10.11
CA LEU A 112 5.83 -2.58 -10.95
C LEU A 112 6.62 -2.18 -12.19
N PRO A 113 7.63 -2.95 -12.65
CA PRO A 113 7.94 -2.85 -14.06
C PRO A 113 6.56 -2.83 -14.74
N VAL A 114 6.31 -1.98 -15.73
CA VAL A 114 5.33 -2.40 -16.71
C VAL A 114 5.96 -3.68 -17.25
N MET A 115 5.73 -4.79 -16.54
CA MET A 115 6.22 -6.09 -16.88
C MET A 115 5.58 -6.22 -18.23
N SER A 116 6.40 -6.25 -19.26
CA SER A 116 5.90 -6.65 -20.55
C SER A 116 5.10 -7.93 -20.31
N GLU A 117 4.03 -8.11 -21.07
CA GLU A 117 3.18 -9.30 -20.93
C GLU A 117 4.04 -10.58 -20.82
N ASP A 118 5.15 -10.61 -21.56
CA ASP A 118 6.21 -11.60 -21.49
C ASP A 118 6.87 -11.76 -20.11
N GLU A 119 7.30 -10.68 -19.44
CA GLU A 119 7.88 -10.75 -18.09
C GLU A 119 6.85 -11.25 -17.07
N ALA A 120 5.59 -10.81 -17.18
CA ALA A 120 4.52 -11.24 -16.27
C ALA A 120 4.25 -12.74 -16.39
N LEU A 121 4.29 -13.26 -17.61
CA LEU A 121 4.16 -14.68 -17.89
C LEU A 121 5.39 -15.48 -17.41
N ILE A 122 6.60 -14.92 -17.51
CA ILE A 122 7.82 -15.56 -16.96
C ILE A 122 7.72 -15.70 -15.42
N GLU A 123 7.29 -14.65 -14.73
CA GLU A 123 7.13 -14.68 -13.26
C GLU A 123 6.01 -15.65 -12.84
N ARG A 124 4.90 -15.69 -13.59
CA ARG A 124 3.83 -16.66 -13.37
C ARG A 124 4.32 -18.10 -13.54
N ALA A 125 5.10 -18.36 -14.60
CA ALA A 125 5.68 -19.67 -14.83
C ALA A 125 6.66 -20.08 -13.72
N ARG A 126 7.47 -19.13 -13.22
CA ARG A 126 8.37 -19.38 -12.08
C ARG A 126 7.61 -19.80 -10.82
N ARG A 127 6.53 -19.10 -10.47
CA ARG A 127 5.72 -19.44 -9.29
C ARG A 127 5.07 -20.82 -9.40
N LEU A 128 4.59 -21.19 -10.59
CA LEU A 128 4.04 -22.53 -10.84
C LEU A 128 5.11 -23.61 -10.70
N TYR A 129 6.33 -23.34 -11.16
CA TYR A 129 7.46 -24.25 -10.98
C TYR A 129 7.82 -24.41 -9.50
N GLU A 130 7.89 -23.30 -8.74
CA GLU A 130 8.16 -23.31 -7.30
C GLU A 130 7.04 -23.99 -6.50
N SER A 131 5.79 -23.92 -6.95
CA SER A 131 4.66 -24.63 -6.34
C SER A 131 4.56 -26.11 -6.73
N GLY A 132 5.48 -26.62 -7.56
CA GLY A 132 5.54 -28.02 -7.98
C GLY A 132 4.73 -28.38 -9.23
N ASP A 133 4.01 -27.43 -9.82
CA ASP A 133 3.23 -27.61 -11.05
C ASP A 133 4.11 -27.29 -12.28
N LYS A 134 5.04 -28.21 -12.54
CA LYS A 134 6.07 -28.05 -13.57
C LYS A 134 5.50 -28.06 -14.98
N ASP A 135 4.41 -28.79 -15.22
CA ASP A 135 3.78 -28.90 -16.54
C ASP A 135 3.09 -27.59 -16.94
N ALA A 136 2.38 -26.96 -16.00
CA ALA A 136 1.78 -25.64 -16.23
C ALA A 136 2.85 -24.55 -16.46
N ALA A 137 3.97 -24.61 -15.72
CA ALA A 137 5.08 -23.70 -15.91
C ALA A 137 5.72 -23.81 -17.30
N ILE A 138 5.95 -25.04 -17.79
CA ILE A 138 6.51 -25.28 -19.12
C ILE A 138 5.55 -24.84 -20.22
N ALA A 139 4.24 -25.08 -20.06
CA ALA A 139 3.24 -24.65 -21.03
C ALA A 139 3.26 -23.13 -21.25
N ILE A 140 3.38 -22.36 -20.16
CA ILE A 140 3.47 -20.89 -20.22
C ILE A 140 4.80 -20.45 -20.84
N LEU A 141 5.93 -21.06 -20.48
CA LEU A 141 7.23 -20.67 -21.06
C LEU A 141 7.31 -20.92 -22.58
N ARG A 142 6.57 -21.90 -23.11
CA ARG A 142 6.50 -22.17 -24.56
C ARG A 142 5.72 -21.11 -25.36
N THR A 143 4.81 -20.36 -24.73
CA THR A 143 4.03 -19.34 -25.43
C THR A 143 4.78 -18.02 -25.59
N ILE A 144 5.89 -17.84 -24.88
CA ILE A 144 6.63 -16.57 -24.82
C ILE A 144 7.80 -16.59 -25.81
N LYS A 145 7.86 -15.62 -26.74
CA LYS A 145 8.98 -15.44 -27.68
C LYS A 145 10.13 -14.60 -27.11
N HIS A 146 10.36 -14.70 -25.80
CA HIS A 146 11.35 -13.89 -25.09
C HIS A 146 12.62 -14.71 -24.83
N PRO A 147 13.84 -14.17 -25.06
CA PRO A 147 15.09 -14.92 -24.92
C PRO A 147 15.30 -15.48 -23.50
N ARG A 148 14.88 -14.75 -22.46
CA ARG A 148 14.90 -15.26 -21.06
C ARG A 148 13.97 -16.46 -20.84
N ALA A 149 12.80 -16.50 -21.48
CA ALA A 149 11.88 -17.63 -21.33
C ALA A 149 12.48 -18.90 -21.96
N GLN A 150 13.17 -18.75 -23.10
CA GLN A 150 13.88 -19.84 -23.75
C GLN A 150 15.08 -20.34 -22.93
N GLU A 151 15.84 -19.47 -22.28
CA GLU A 151 16.92 -19.88 -21.37
C GLU A 151 16.38 -20.71 -20.19
N ILE A 152 15.29 -20.26 -19.57
CA ILE A 152 14.66 -20.96 -18.44
C ILE A 152 14.11 -22.32 -18.89
N LEU A 153 13.45 -22.37 -20.05
CA LEU A 153 12.94 -23.61 -20.64
C LEU A 153 14.08 -24.58 -20.94
N ALA A 154 15.20 -24.10 -21.51
CA ALA A 154 16.38 -24.92 -21.80
C ALA A 154 17.03 -25.45 -20.51
N ARG A 155 17.10 -24.67 -19.44
CA ARG A 155 17.57 -25.16 -18.12
C ARG A 155 16.65 -26.24 -17.55
N ILE A 156 15.33 -26.01 -17.58
CA ILE A 156 14.36 -26.99 -17.07
C ILE A 156 14.48 -28.29 -17.86
N GLN A 157 14.57 -28.24 -19.19
CA GLN A 157 14.68 -29.42 -20.04
C GLN A 157 16.05 -30.11 -19.94
N GLY A 158 17.13 -29.35 -19.78
CA GLY A 158 18.50 -29.88 -19.62
C GLY A 158 18.78 -30.48 -18.25
N THR A 159 17.90 -30.31 -17.26
CA THR A 159 18.00 -30.99 -15.96
C THR A 159 17.35 -32.38 -15.98
N PHE A 160 16.76 -32.80 -17.12
CA PHE A 160 16.10 -34.09 -17.32
C PHE A 160 16.82 -35.02 -18.32
N SER A 161 18.09 -34.74 -18.65
CA SER A 161 18.94 -35.67 -19.42
C SER A 161 19.73 -36.60 -18.50
#